data_AF-A0A351TMC7-F1
#
_entry.id   AF-A0A351TMC7-F1
#
_cell.length_a   1.000
_cell.length_b   1.000
_cell.length_c   1.000
_cell.angle_alpha   90.00
_cell.angle_beta   90.00
_cell.angle_gamma   90.00
#
_symmetry.space_group_name_H-M   'P 1'
#
loop_
_entity.id
_entity.type
_entity.pdbx_description
1 polymer ?
#
loop_
_entity_poly.entity_id
_entity_poly.type
_entity_poly.pdbx_seq_one_letter_code
_entity_poly.pdbx_strand_id
1 'polypeptide(L)'
;MYGMLLWYEETKDARYLQCVEKTAGLFLRKFYCPETGNKSLLELKSAESNLAPLHSFAMLYRITGRQCYLDFALEAVRDLEDDRAGNYIRCALNGAAFYQCPKPRWESLHIIMGLAELYRATGNEDYLQTVKQVYDSIQETDVHNTGAFSTDEQAIGTAFRSGNIETCCVVAYNALAVEVYRLTGNMKILDFLELSHYNACMGAWSPTGRWSTYHTPMVGERHANFHDISFQSRAGSPELNCCSVNAPRGIGMLSEWAVTKTKSALCINAYEDGEFVTEDNVRIQIGGGYPACSKIEIMVENYVGKLALRIPGWSSATTVSVSTEVTSDVSQESEHLLQQESSCGIQTPDVLPPVLSCTPNSNNTYMASDCLQHTPIGDNTCIAAATLPPTPSAGSYYYLSCTGSIRVELCLDFTTRYLEGKEEYDGCVSIYRGPILFGTDIRLAGGCSLLELPVLKRSEISAAPAVSEHGQIHIPLPCGITLGDFYHLGSSGCRYTTWLHAE
;
A
#
# COMPACT_ATOMS: atom_id res chain seq x y z
N MET A 1 -22.47 -0.01 -5.21
CA MET A 1 -22.84 0.73 -3.98
C MET A 1 -21.60 1.41 -3.40
N TYR A 2 -20.60 0.65 -2.96
CA TYR A 2 -19.30 1.17 -2.46
C TYR A 2 -18.73 2.37 -3.22
N GLY A 3 -18.45 2.27 -4.53
CA GLY A 3 -17.86 3.40 -5.28
C GLY A 3 -18.73 4.67 -5.30
N MET A 4 -20.06 4.55 -5.26
CA MET A 4 -20.97 5.70 -5.17
C MET A 4 -21.00 6.30 -3.75
N LEU A 5 -20.75 5.50 -2.71
CA LEU A 5 -20.58 6.01 -1.34
C LEU A 5 -19.28 6.82 -1.23
N LEU A 6 -18.17 6.29 -1.76
CA LEU A 6 -16.91 7.02 -1.82
C LEU A 6 -17.06 8.34 -2.57
N TRP A 7 -17.73 8.31 -3.72
CA TRP A 7 -17.94 9.51 -4.52
C TRP A 7 -18.88 10.53 -3.84
N TYR A 8 -19.83 10.06 -3.04
CA TYR A 8 -20.61 10.94 -2.16
C TYR A 8 -19.73 11.54 -1.04
N GLU A 9 -18.85 10.76 -0.42
CA GLU A 9 -17.93 11.28 0.61
C GLU A 9 -16.99 12.34 0.02
N GLU A 10 -16.55 12.18 -1.23
CA GLU A 10 -15.71 13.16 -1.93
C GLU A 10 -16.49 14.43 -2.33
N THR A 11 -17.59 14.27 -3.05
CA THR A 11 -18.28 15.40 -3.71
C THR A 11 -19.36 16.05 -2.85
N LYS A 12 -19.82 15.36 -1.81
CA LYS A 12 -21.03 15.66 -1.02
C LYS A 12 -22.30 15.80 -1.88
N ASP A 13 -22.31 15.32 -3.13
CA ASP A 13 -23.49 15.37 -3.98
C ASP A 13 -24.50 14.29 -3.60
N ALA A 14 -25.63 14.73 -3.02
CA ALA A 14 -26.67 13.87 -2.50
C ALA A 14 -27.27 12.88 -3.51
N ARG A 15 -27.13 13.11 -4.82
CA ARG A 15 -27.63 12.19 -5.86
C ARG A 15 -26.97 10.81 -5.77
N TYR A 16 -25.70 10.75 -5.40
CA TYR A 16 -24.96 9.50 -5.25
C TYR A 16 -25.46 8.71 -4.04
N LEU A 17 -25.61 9.36 -2.88
CA LEU A 17 -26.18 8.73 -1.69
C LEU A 17 -27.61 8.23 -1.95
N GLN A 18 -28.46 9.06 -2.56
CA GLN A 18 -29.84 8.67 -2.91
C GLN A 18 -29.90 7.45 -3.84
N CYS A 19 -28.96 7.34 -4.78
CA CYS A 19 -28.85 6.16 -5.64
C CYS A 19 -28.55 4.91 -4.80
N VAL A 20 -27.57 4.99 -3.90
CA VAL A 20 -27.18 3.88 -3.02
C VAL A 20 -28.32 3.50 -2.08
N GLU A 21 -29.02 4.47 -1.49
CA GLU A 21 -30.17 4.23 -0.60
C GLU A 21 -31.32 3.51 -1.33
N LYS A 22 -31.58 3.87 -2.60
CA LYS A 22 -32.56 3.17 -3.44
C LYS A 22 -32.14 1.72 -3.72
N THR A 23 -30.86 1.49 -4.01
CA THR A 23 -30.31 0.12 -4.17
C THR A 23 -30.41 -0.67 -2.87
N ALA A 24 -30.02 -0.09 -1.74
CA ALA A 24 -30.14 -0.71 -0.42
C ALA A 24 -31.60 -1.05 -0.08
N GLY A 25 -32.55 -0.18 -0.46
CA GLY A 25 -33.98 -0.45 -0.32
C GLY A 25 -34.45 -1.70 -1.09
N LEU A 26 -33.82 -2.06 -2.21
CA LEU A 26 -34.11 -3.31 -2.93
C LEU A 26 -33.60 -4.54 -2.16
N PHE A 27 -32.42 -4.43 -1.55
CA PHE A 27 -31.89 -5.48 -0.67
C PHE A 27 -32.75 -5.69 0.56
N LEU A 28 -33.10 -4.62 1.27
CA LEU A 28 -33.97 -4.65 2.46
C LEU A 28 -35.35 -5.26 2.18
N ARG A 29 -35.90 -5.06 0.98
CA ARG A 29 -37.19 -5.68 0.59
C ARG A 29 -37.08 -7.14 0.19
N LYS A 30 -35.88 -7.64 -0.09
CA LYS A 30 -35.67 -8.96 -0.70
C LYS A 30 -34.98 -9.96 0.22
N PHE A 31 -34.01 -9.49 1.01
CA PHE A 31 -33.17 -10.32 1.87
C PHE A 31 -33.40 -9.94 3.33
N TYR A 32 -33.41 -10.95 4.19
CA TYR A 32 -33.70 -10.84 5.63
C TYR A 32 -35.00 -10.10 5.96
N CYS A 33 -35.95 -10.10 5.03
CA CYS A 33 -37.26 -9.46 5.17
C CYS A 33 -38.31 -10.50 5.57
N PRO A 34 -38.96 -10.38 6.74
CA PRO A 34 -39.98 -11.33 7.18
C PRO A 34 -41.16 -11.44 6.24
N GLU A 35 -41.57 -10.31 5.63
CA GLU A 35 -42.70 -10.24 4.70
C GLU A 35 -42.46 -11.03 3.40
N THR A 36 -41.19 -11.26 3.04
CA THR A 36 -40.80 -12.04 1.85
C THR A 36 -40.17 -13.39 2.21
N GLY A 37 -40.41 -13.89 3.41
CA GLY A 37 -39.96 -15.22 3.86
C GLY A 37 -38.51 -15.29 4.31
N ASN A 38 -37.90 -14.18 4.73
CA ASN A 38 -36.54 -14.13 5.32
C ASN A 38 -35.46 -14.79 4.45
N LYS A 39 -35.47 -14.53 3.14
CA LYS A 39 -34.43 -15.05 2.26
C LYS A 39 -33.05 -14.53 2.71
N SER A 40 -32.13 -15.44 2.99
CA SER A 40 -30.74 -15.12 3.35
C SER A 40 -29.86 -14.93 2.11
N LEU A 41 -28.79 -14.15 2.23
CA LEU A 41 -27.77 -14.03 1.18
C LEU A 41 -26.92 -15.31 1.07
N LEU A 42 -26.79 -16.08 2.15
CA LEU A 42 -26.12 -17.39 2.19
C LEU A 42 -26.70 -18.40 1.20
N GLU A 43 -27.98 -18.26 0.86
CA GLU A 43 -28.67 -19.12 -0.11
C GLU A 43 -28.34 -18.77 -1.57
N LEU A 44 -27.50 -17.76 -1.80
CA LEU A 44 -26.88 -17.49 -3.09
C LEU A 44 -25.62 -18.37 -3.26
N LYS A 45 -25.30 -18.76 -4.50
CA LYS A 45 -24.02 -19.43 -4.79
C LYS A 45 -22.85 -18.48 -4.46
N SER A 46 -21.67 -18.99 -4.15
CA SER A 46 -20.48 -18.16 -3.87
C SER A 46 -20.69 -17.17 -2.72
N ALA A 47 -21.04 -17.69 -1.54
CA ALA A 47 -21.29 -16.89 -0.34
C ALA A 47 -20.06 -16.06 0.07
N GLU A 48 -18.85 -16.57 -0.19
CA GLU A 48 -17.57 -15.89 -0.02
C GLU A 48 -17.43 -14.59 -0.82
N SER A 49 -18.27 -14.38 -1.84
CA SER A 49 -18.34 -13.14 -2.63
C SER A 49 -19.65 -12.38 -2.40
N ASN A 50 -20.78 -13.10 -2.30
CA ASN A 50 -22.11 -12.51 -2.32
C ASN A 50 -22.56 -11.87 -0.99
N LEU A 51 -21.79 -12.04 0.08
CA LEU A 51 -21.98 -11.31 1.34
C LEU A 51 -21.28 -9.94 1.37
N ALA A 52 -20.58 -9.54 0.30
CA ALA A 52 -19.94 -8.22 0.18
C ALA A 52 -20.87 -7.00 0.38
N PRO A 53 -22.21 -7.05 0.17
CA PRO A 53 -23.09 -5.96 0.56
C PRO A 53 -22.97 -5.54 2.03
N LEU A 54 -22.54 -6.43 2.93
CA LEU A 54 -22.25 -6.13 4.34
C LEU A 54 -21.42 -4.84 4.48
N HIS A 55 -20.36 -4.69 3.68
CA HIS A 55 -19.48 -3.52 3.71
C HIS A 55 -20.24 -2.23 3.35
N SER A 56 -21.00 -2.23 2.26
CA SER A 56 -21.78 -1.04 1.86
C SER A 56 -22.88 -0.69 2.85
N PHE A 57 -23.48 -1.67 3.52
CA PHE A 57 -24.51 -1.46 4.54
C PHE A 57 -23.93 -0.91 5.85
N ALA A 58 -22.76 -1.39 6.27
CA ALA A 58 -22.03 -0.83 7.41
C ALA A 58 -21.67 0.65 7.19
N MET A 59 -21.15 0.99 5.99
CA MET A 59 -20.89 2.39 5.61
C MET A 59 -22.18 3.24 5.59
N LEU A 60 -23.27 2.71 5.02
CA LEU A 60 -24.56 3.42 5.00
C LEU A 60 -25.07 3.73 6.40
N TYR A 61 -24.92 2.80 7.35
CA TYR A 61 -25.26 3.06 8.74
C TYR A 61 -24.39 4.17 9.33
N ARG A 62 -23.05 4.09 9.16
CA ARG A 62 -22.13 5.15 9.62
C ARG A 62 -22.49 6.53 9.07
N ILE A 63 -22.86 6.62 7.80
CA ILE A 63 -23.19 7.88 7.12
C ILE A 63 -24.57 8.42 7.53
N THR A 64 -25.58 7.55 7.70
CA THR A 64 -26.98 7.98 7.84
C THR A 64 -27.57 7.80 9.23
N GLY A 65 -26.94 7.00 10.10
CA GLY A 65 -27.46 6.62 11.41
C GLY A 65 -28.72 5.74 11.38
N ARG A 66 -29.15 5.25 10.20
CA ARG A 66 -30.41 4.52 10.07
C ARG A 66 -30.27 3.05 10.46
N GLN A 67 -30.98 2.66 11.51
CA GLN A 67 -30.90 1.34 12.13
C GLN A 67 -31.12 0.17 11.15
N CYS A 68 -32.02 0.31 10.18
CA CYS A 68 -32.28 -0.75 9.20
C CYS A 68 -31.04 -1.18 8.40
N TYR A 69 -30.06 -0.28 8.24
CA TYR A 69 -28.80 -0.63 7.57
C TYR A 69 -27.86 -1.41 8.47
N LEU A 70 -27.81 -1.09 9.76
CA LEU A 70 -27.07 -1.86 10.74
C LEU A 70 -27.69 -3.26 10.91
N ASP A 71 -29.01 -3.35 11.02
CA ASP A 71 -29.72 -4.63 11.17
C ASP A 71 -29.41 -5.57 10.00
N PHE A 72 -29.43 -5.06 8.76
CA PHE A 72 -29.07 -5.83 7.58
C PHE A 72 -27.60 -6.29 7.63
N ALA A 73 -26.67 -5.42 8.01
CA ALA A 73 -25.26 -5.78 8.13
C ALA A 73 -25.05 -6.87 9.18
N LEU A 74 -25.77 -6.81 10.31
CA LEU A 74 -25.70 -7.84 11.36
C LEU A 74 -26.34 -9.17 10.94
N GLU A 75 -27.39 -9.17 10.14
CA GLU A 75 -27.89 -10.41 9.49
C GLU A 75 -26.85 -11.01 8.55
N ALA A 76 -26.17 -10.19 7.74
CA ALA A 76 -25.08 -10.69 6.89
C ALA A 76 -23.89 -11.23 7.71
N VAL A 77 -23.61 -10.65 8.89
CA VAL A 77 -22.62 -11.21 9.83
C VAL A 77 -23.05 -12.58 10.36
N ARG A 78 -24.33 -12.78 10.69
CA ARG A 78 -24.85 -14.10 11.10
C ARG A 78 -24.66 -15.14 10.00
N ASP A 79 -24.89 -14.79 8.74
CA ASP A 79 -24.61 -15.68 7.61
C ASP A 79 -23.11 -16.06 7.52
N LEU A 80 -22.19 -15.19 7.95
CA LEU A 80 -20.75 -15.48 7.93
C LEU A 80 -20.32 -16.56 8.90
N GLU A 81 -21.11 -16.86 9.94
CA GLU A 81 -20.80 -17.91 10.91
C GLU A 81 -20.91 -19.33 10.31
N ASP A 82 -21.55 -19.46 9.14
CA ASP A 82 -21.64 -20.72 8.39
C ASP A 82 -20.34 -21.02 7.64
N ASP A 83 -19.86 -22.26 7.71
CA ASP A 83 -18.63 -22.69 7.02
C ASP A 83 -18.74 -22.54 5.48
N ARG A 84 -19.95 -22.55 4.91
CA ARG A 84 -20.18 -22.24 3.48
C ARG A 84 -19.81 -20.80 3.12
N ALA A 85 -19.89 -19.89 4.09
CA ALA A 85 -19.52 -18.48 3.95
C ALA A 85 -18.10 -18.17 4.46
N GLY A 86 -17.41 -19.15 5.04
CA GLY A 86 -16.01 -19.08 5.41
C GLY A 86 -15.71 -18.94 6.90
N ASN A 87 -16.71 -18.67 7.75
CA ASN A 87 -16.56 -18.65 9.22
C ASN A 87 -15.38 -17.80 9.74
N TYR A 88 -15.09 -16.68 9.07
CA TYR A 88 -13.85 -15.93 9.27
C TYR A 88 -13.69 -15.37 10.69
N ILE A 89 -14.80 -14.95 11.33
CA ILE A 89 -14.77 -14.40 12.69
C ILE A 89 -14.32 -15.49 13.67
N ARG A 90 -14.96 -16.67 13.65
CA ARG A 90 -14.59 -17.75 14.56
C ARG A 90 -13.19 -18.28 14.30
N CYS A 91 -12.81 -18.42 13.02
CA CYS A 91 -11.46 -18.82 12.64
C CYS A 91 -10.41 -17.84 13.21
N ALA A 92 -10.61 -16.55 12.99
CA ALA A 92 -9.69 -15.51 13.44
C ALA A 92 -9.61 -15.45 14.98
N LEU A 93 -10.75 -15.47 15.69
CA LEU A 93 -10.76 -15.43 17.15
C LEU A 93 -10.14 -16.68 17.81
N ASN A 94 -10.11 -17.80 17.09
CA ASN A 94 -9.38 -19.01 17.51
C ASN A 94 -7.89 -19.00 17.12
N GLY A 95 -7.39 -17.92 16.52
CA GLY A 95 -6.00 -17.80 16.08
C GLY A 95 -5.66 -18.60 14.83
N ALA A 96 -6.66 -19.07 14.07
CA ALA A 96 -6.40 -19.73 12.79
C ALA A 96 -5.86 -18.71 11.78
N ALA A 97 -4.92 -19.14 10.95
CA ALA A 97 -4.48 -18.35 9.81
C ALA A 97 -5.55 -18.33 8.72
N PHE A 98 -5.60 -17.27 7.90
CA PHE A 98 -6.66 -17.13 6.90
C PHE A 98 -6.75 -18.31 5.94
N TYR A 99 -5.61 -18.87 5.49
CA TYR A 99 -5.55 -20.06 4.63
C TYR A 99 -6.19 -21.33 5.24
N GLN A 100 -6.38 -21.37 6.56
CA GLN A 100 -7.00 -22.48 7.28
C GLN A 100 -8.52 -22.33 7.42
N CYS A 101 -9.07 -21.16 7.06
CA CYS A 101 -10.52 -20.93 7.07
C CYS A 101 -11.19 -21.75 5.95
N PRO A 102 -12.46 -22.16 6.10
CA PRO A 102 -13.19 -22.93 5.08
C PRO A 102 -13.18 -22.37 3.65
N LYS A 103 -13.04 -21.05 3.48
CA LYS A 103 -13.10 -20.35 2.19
C LYS A 103 -12.03 -19.23 2.09
N PRO A 104 -10.73 -19.53 1.98
CA PRO A 104 -9.66 -18.54 2.06
C PRO A 104 -9.47 -17.73 0.75
N ARG A 105 -10.58 -17.39 0.09
CA ARG A 105 -10.67 -16.72 -1.21
C ARG A 105 -10.54 -15.21 -1.07
N TRP A 106 -9.90 -14.56 -2.04
CA TRP A 106 -9.68 -13.11 -1.97
C TRP A 106 -10.98 -12.28 -1.95
N GLU A 107 -12.06 -12.76 -2.58
CA GLU A 107 -13.33 -12.01 -2.63
C GLU A 107 -13.88 -11.74 -1.23
N SER A 108 -13.59 -12.64 -0.28
CA SER A 108 -14.03 -12.50 1.11
C SER A 108 -13.36 -11.34 1.83
N LEU A 109 -12.21 -10.85 1.36
CA LEU A 109 -11.55 -9.68 1.95
C LEU A 109 -12.46 -8.43 1.86
N HIS A 110 -13.34 -8.35 0.85
CA HIS A 110 -14.35 -7.29 0.78
C HIS A 110 -15.43 -7.38 1.84
N ILE A 111 -15.76 -8.61 2.28
CA ILE A 111 -16.66 -8.85 3.40
C ILE A 111 -15.98 -8.47 4.71
N ILE A 112 -14.71 -8.90 4.88
CA ILE A 112 -13.90 -8.63 6.07
C ILE A 112 -13.69 -7.12 6.26
N MET A 113 -13.48 -6.34 5.19
CA MET A 113 -13.47 -4.87 5.28
C MET A 113 -14.80 -4.29 5.79
N GLY A 114 -15.93 -4.97 5.56
CA GLY A 114 -17.18 -4.57 6.19
C GLY A 114 -17.22 -4.79 7.70
N LEU A 115 -16.45 -5.75 8.24
CA LEU A 115 -16.25 -5.89 9.69
C LEU A 115 -15.45 -4.70 10.26
N ALA A 116 -14.47 -4.17 9.51
CA ALA A 116 -13.75 -2.96 9.90
C ALA A 116 -14.72 -1.76 10.04
N GLU A 117 -15.65 -1.59 9.11
CA GLU A 117 -16.71 -0.57 9.21
C GLU A 117 -17.67 -0.83 10.38
N LEU A 118 -18.02 -2.09 10.64
CA LEU A 118 -18.86 -2.44 11.80
C LEU A 118 -18.14 -2.17 13.13
N TYR A 119 -16.83 -2.37 13.21
CA TYR A 119 -16.05 -1.98 14.38
C TYR A 119 -16.17 -0.47 14.62
N ARG A 120 -15.94 0.36 13.59
CA ARG A 120 -16.10 1.83 13.70
C ARG A 120 -17.51 2.23 14.13
N ALA A 121 -18.52 1.50 13.67
CA ALA A 121 -19.92 1.79 13.93
C ALA A 121 -20.42 1.33 15.32
N THR A 122 -19.84 0.27 15.88
CA THR A 122 -20.40 -0.42 17.07
C THR A 122 -19.43 -0.53 18.24
N GLY A 123 -18.13 -0.37 18.00
CA GLY A 123 -17.07 -0.62 18.97
C GLY A 123 -16.85 -2.11 19.31
N ASN A 124 -17.43 -3.05 18.56
CA ASN A 124 -17.25 -4.48 18.83
C ASN A 124 -15.83 -4.95 18.46
N GLU A 125 -15.01 -5.21 19.49
CA GLU A 125 -13.60 -5.57 19.38
C GLU A 125 -13.37 -6.90 18.63
N ASP A 126 -14.34 -7.82 18.61
CA ASP A 126 -14.23 -9.07 17.85
C ASP A 126 -14.03 -8.80 16.36
N TYR A 127 -14.66 -7.74 15.83
CA TYR A 127 -14.51 -7.34 14.44
C TYR A 127 -13.11 -6.77 14.16
N LEU A 128 -12.58 -5.92 15.06
CA LEU A 128 -11.21 -5.41 14.93
C LEU A 128 -10.19 -6.55 15.00
N GLN A 129 -10.36 -7.47 15.96
CA GLN A 129 -9.46 -8.61 16.12
C GLN A 129 -9.51 -9.54 14.91
N THR A 130 -10.70 -9.76 14.33
CA THR A 130 -10.87 -10.56 13.11
C THR A 130 -10.11 -9.94 11.93
N VAL A 131 -10.33 -8.65 11.67
CA VAL A 131 -9.72 -7.92 10.55
C VAL A 131 -8.18 -7.92 10.66
N LYS A 132 -7.66 -7.66 11.87
CA LYS A 132 -6.21 -7.70 12.15
C LYS A 132 -5.63 -9.09 11.94
N GLN A 133 -6.23 -10.12 12.52
CA GLN A 133 -5.74 -11.50 12.41
C GLN A 133 -5.73 -11.99 10.95
N VAL A 134 -6.75 -11.65 10.16
CA VAL A 134 -6.76 -12.00 8.73
C VAL A 134 -5.62 -11.29 8.01
N TYR A 135 -5.45 -9.98 8.22
CA TYR A 135 -4.35 -9.23 7.59
C TYR A 135 -2.97 -9.80 7.99
N ASP A 136 -2.72 -9.96 9.29
CA ASP A 136 -1.44 -10.41 9.83
C ASP A 136 -1.10 -11.82 9.35
N SER A 137 -2.08 -12.74 9.34
CA SER A 137 -1.83 -14.11 8.87
C SER A 137 -1.53 -14.17 7.38
N ILE A 138 -2.24 -13.43 6.52
CA ILE A 138 -1.90 -13.34 5.08
C ILE A 138 -0.51 -12.72 4.90
N GLN A 139 -0.17 -11.68 5.67
CA GLN A 139 1.13 -11.01 5.59
C GLN A 139 2.27 -11.98 5.91
N GLU A 140 2.05 -12.86 6.88
CA GLU A 140 3.04 -13.85 7.31
C GLU A 140 3.18 -15.01 6.32
N THR A 141 2.08 -15.47 5.72
CA THR A 141 2.08 -16.73 4.98
C THR A 141 1.94 -16.61 3.48
N ASP A 142 1.30 -15.58 2.92
CA ASP A 142 0.79 -15.59 1.54
C ASP A 142 1.16 -14.36 0.70
N VAL A 143 1.98 -13.45 1.23
CA VAL A 143 2.51 -12.31 0.46
C VAL A 143 3.82 -12.69 -0.22
N HIS A 144 3.78 -12.75 -1.55
CA HIS A 144 4.93 -13.02 -2.43
C HIS A 144 6.01 -11.94 -2.30
N ASN A 145 7.22 -12.24 -2.79
CA ASN A 145 8.36 -11.31 -2.78
C ASN A 145 8.04 -9.95 -3.47
N THR A 146 7.09 -9.92 -4.40
CA THR A 146 6.59 -8.72 -5.08
C THR A 146 5.69 -7.85 -4.20
N GLY A 147 5.35 -8.25 -2.98
CA GLY A 147 4.29 -7.63 -2.19
C GLY A 147 2.89 -7.97 -2.68
N ALA A 148 2.76 -9.02 -3.51
CA ALA A 148 1.49 -9.47 -4.03
C ALA A 148 0.89 -10.58 -3.17
N PHE A 149 -0.40 -10.45 -2.87
CA PHE A 149 -1.28 -11.57 -2.54
C PHE A 149 -2.07 -11.89 -3.83
N SER A 150 -2.26 -13.13 -4.28
CA SER A 150 -2.26 -14.42 -3.59
C SER A 150 -1.66 -15.53 -4.47
N THR A 151 -1.94 -16.81 -4.19
CA THR A 151 -1.68 -17.93 -5.11
C THR A 151 -2.98 -18.60 -5.53
N ASP A 152 -3.25 -18.69 -6.83
CA ASP A 152 -4.48 -19.27 -7.38
C ASP A 152 -5.75 -18.69 -6.74
N GLU A 153 -5.76 -17.36 -6.60
CA GLU A 153 -6.91 -16.57 -6.10
C GLU A 153 -7.32 -16.87 -4.65
N GLN A 154 -6.45 -17.50 -3.86
CA GLN A 154 -6.68 -17.78 -2.44
C GLN A 154 -5.39 -17.76 -1.61
N ALA A 155 -5.53 -17.72 -0.29
CA ALA A 155 -4.44 -18.03 0.61
C ALA A 155 -4.24 -19.55 0.68
N ILE A 156 -2.99 -19.99 0.57
CA ILE A 156 -2.56 -21.39 0.60
C ILE A 156 -1.57 -21.68 1.73
N GLY A 157 -1.16 -20.66 2.49
CA GLY A 157 -0.24 -20.78 3.61
C GLY A 157 1.25 -20.75 3.21
N THR A 158 1.57 -20.30 2.00
CA THR A 158 2.95 -20.10 1.56
C THR A 158 3.05 -19.10 0.40
N ALA A 159 4.07 -18.24 0.49
CA ALA A 159 4.48 -17.27 -0.52
C ALA A 159 5.55 -17.82 -1.48
N PHE A 160 5.94 -19.09 -1.32
CA PHE A 160 7.07 -19.69 -2.03
C PHE A 160 6.65 -20.76 -3.03
N ARG A 161 5.39 -20.72 -3.48
CA ARG A 161 4.89 -21.57 -4.56
C ARG A 161 4.50 -20.74 -5.75
N SER A 162 4.82 -21.25 -6.92
CA SER A 162 4.39 -20.71 -8.19
C SER A 162 2.91 -20.93 -8.36
N GLY A 163 2.24 -19.94 -8.92
CA GLY A 163 0.83 -20.01 -9.25
C GLY A 163 0.34 -18.68 -9.78
N ASN A 164 -0.97 -18.63 -9.99
CA ASN A 164 -1.61 -17.46 -10.54
C ASN A 164 -1.76 -16.36 -9.48
N ILE A 165 -1.07 -15.24 -9.69
CA ILE A 165 -1.13 -14.07 -8.81
C ILE A 165 -2.07 -13.03 -9.45
N GLU A 166 -3.36 -13.08 -9.12
CA GLU A 166 -4.37 -12.20 -9.73
C GLU A 166 -4.27 -10.75 -9.25
N THR A 167 -4.36 -9.79 -10.17
CA THR A 167 -4.38 -8.34 -9.84
C THR A 167 -5.51 -7.96 -8.87
N CYS A 168 -6.70 -8.56 -8.96
CA CYS A 168 -7.77 -8.27 -8.00
C CYS A 168 -7.45 -8.72 -6.57
N CYS A 169 -6.71 -9.82 -6.41
CA CYS A 169 -6.23 -10.28 -5.10
C CYS A 169 -5.32 -9.22 -4.46
N VAL A 170 -4.37 -8.71 -5.24
CA VAL A 170 -3.44 -7.64 -4.81
C VAL A 170 -4.21 -6.42 -4.36
N VAL A 171 -5.15 -5.94 -5.18
CA VAL A 171 -5.93 -4.74 -4.85
C VAL A 171 -6.83 -4.96 -3.62
N ALA A 172 -7.45 -6.13 -3.48
CA ALA A 172 -8.30 -6.43 -2.33
C ALA A 172 -7.51 -6.50 -1.01
N TYR A 173 -6.33 -7.10 -1.04
CA TYR A 173 -5.46 -7.19 0.14
C TYR A 173 -4.84 -5.83 0.50
N ASN A 174 -4.40 -5.05 -0.49
CA ASN A 174 -3.91 -3.69 -0.25
C ASN A 174 -5.01 -2.79 0.33
N ALA A 175 -6.25 -2.92 -0.14
CA ALA A 175 -7.39 -2.20 0.44
C ALA A 175 -7.63 -2.61 1.90
N LEU A 176 -7.57 -3.91 2.21
CA LEU A 176 -7.65 -4.39 3.59
C LEU A 176 -6.51 -3.83 4.45
N ALA A 177 -5.30 -3.77 3.92
CA ALA A 177 -4.14 -3.22 4.61
C ALA A 177 -4.34 -1.73 4.93
N VAL A 178 -4.85 -0.92 3.99
CA VAL A 178 -5.23 0.48 4.25
C VAL A 178 -6.25 0.58 5.38
N GLU A 179 -7.26 -0.29 5.40
CA GLU A 179 -8.25 -0.30 6.49
C GLU A 179 -7.64 -0.65 7.85
N VAL A 180 -6.77 -1.66 7.91
CA VAL A 180 -6.07 -2.04 9.14
C VAL A 180 -5.13 -0.93 9.59
N TYR A 181 -4.43 -0.26 8.68
CA TYR A 181 -3.60 0.90 8.99
C TYR A 181 -4.44 2.03 9.57
N ARG A 182 -5.61 2.35 8.99
CA ARG A 182 -6.54 3.37 9.52
C ARG A 182 -6.98 3.06 10.95
N LEU A 183 -7.19 1.79 11.27
CA LEU A 183 -7.66 1.36 12.59
C LEU A 183 -6.55 1.29 13.65
N THR A 184 -5.30 1.03 13.23
CA THR A 184 -4.22 0.68 14.17
C THR A 184 -3.08 1.68 14.20
N GLY A 185 -2.89 2.47 13.14
CA GLY A 185 -1.71 3.30 12.94
C GLY A 185 -0.41 2.51 12.79
N ASN A 186 -0.46 1.20 12.59
CA ASN A 186 0.72 0.34 12.52
C ASN A 186 1.54 0.64 11.25
N MET A 187 2.71 1.27 11.44
CA MET A 187 3.58 1.69 10.34
C MET A 187 4.18 0.54 9.52
N LYS A 188 4.26 -0.69 10.06
CA LYS A 188 4.72 -1.85 9.27
C LYS A 188 3.82 -2.11 8.06
N ILE A 189 2.55 -1.72 8.15
CA ILE A 189 1.59 -1.81 7.06
C ILE A 189 1.94 -0.81 5.95
N LEU A 190 2.48 0.36 6.29
CA LEU A 190 2.95 1.33 5.29
C LEU A 190 4.18 0.80 4.53
N ASP A 191 5.07 0.06 5.20
CA ASP A 191 6.19 -0.60 4.51
C ASP A 191 5.70 -1.68 3.53
N PHE A 192 4.66 -2.42 3.90
CA PHE A 192 3.99 -3.37 2.99
C PHE A 192 3.30 -2.63 1.82
N LEU A 193 2.52 -1.59 2.09
CA LEU A 193 1.82 -0.81 1.06
C LEU A 193 2.81 -0.17 0.08
N GLU A 194 3.94 0.33 0.57
CA GLU A 194 5.03 0.83 -0.26
C GLU A 194 5.63 -0.27 -1.14
N LEU A 195 5.98 -1.43 -0.57
CA LEU A 195 6.49 -2.58 -1.32
C LEU A 195 5.49 -3.00 -2.41
N SER A 196 4.22 -3.15 -2.06
CA SER A 196 3.17 -3.59 -2.98
C SER A 196 2.88 -2.53 -4.05
N HIS A 197 2.91 -1.24 -3.70
CA HIS A 197 2.69 -0.15 -4.65
C HIS A 197 3.71 -0.19 -5.79
N TYR A 198 5.01 -0.13 -5.45
CA TYR A 198 6.06 -0.07 -6.45
C TYR A 198 6.28 -1.36 -7.23
N ASN A 199 5.88 -2.51 -6.67
CA ASN A 199 6.12 -3.81 -7.30
C ASN A 199 4.83 -4.46 -7.79
N ALA A 200 3.94 -4.91 -6.92
CA ALA A 200 2.73 -5.64 -7.33
C ALA A 200 1.72 -4.77 -8.11
N CYS A 201 1.40 -3.57 -7.62
CA CYS A 201 0.43 -2.68 -8.25
C CYS A 201 0.97 -2.06 -9.54
N MET A 202 2.16 -1.44 -9.49
CA MET A 202 2.78 -0.88 -10.70
C MET A 202 3.18 -1.99 -11.67
N GLY A 203 3.78 -3.10 -11.21
CA GLY A 203 4.19 -4.23 -12.04
C GLY A 203 3.07 -4.97 -12.77
N ALA A 204 1.82 -4.83 -12.31
CA ALA A 204 0.66 -5.31 -13.05
C ALA A 204 0.39 -4.49 -14.33
N TRP A 205 0.84 -3.23 -14.40
CA TRP A 205 0.64 -2.37 -15.55
C TRP A 205 1.74 -2.52 -16.59
N SER A 206 1.34 -2.46 -17.86
CA SER A 206 2.30 -2.14 -18.92
C SER A 206 2.91 -0.75 -18.69
N PRO A 207 4.18 -0.50 -19.08
CA PRO A 207 4.80 0.82 -18.98
C PRO A 207 4.02 1.94 -19.71
N THR A 208 3.24 1.58 -20.74
CA THR A 208 2.38 2.52 -21.47
C THR A 208 1.08 2.87 -20.76
N GLY A 209 0.72 2.16 -19.69
CA GLY A 209 -0.59 2.26 -19.02
C GLY A 209 -1.77 1.72 -19.85
N ARG A 210 -1.53 1.17 -21.05
CA ARG A 210 -2.61 0.71 -21.95
C ARG A 210 -3.36 -0.51 -21.43
N TRP A 211 -2.66 -1.42 -20.76
CA TRP A 211 -3.22 -2.65 -20.23
C TRP A 211 -2.57 -3.02 -18.90
N SER A 212 -3.30 -3.81 -18.11
CA SER A 212 -2.79 -4.47 -16.92
C SER A 212 -2.85 -5.99 -17.09
N THR A 213 -2.10 -6.73 -16.29
CA THR A 213 -2.13 -8.20 -16.26
C THR A 213 -3.37 -8.73 -15.56
N TYR A 214 -3.78 -9.95 -15.88
CA TYR A 214 -4.59 -10.73 -14.95
C TYR A 214 -3.66 -11.34 -13.91
N HIS A 215 -2.64 -12.08 -14.37
CA HIS A 215 -1.61 -12.69 -13.54
C HIS A 215 -0.25 -11.98 -13.65
N THR A 216 0.36 -11.63 -12.50
CA THR A 216 1.71 -11.06 -12.44
C THR A 216 2.66 -12.00 -11.67
N PRO A 217 3.25 -13.02 -12.33
CA PRO A 217 4.06 -14.02 -11.63
C PRO A 217 5.42 -13.47 -11.14
N MET A 218 6.05 -14.16 -10.20
CA MET A 218 7.45 -13.86 -9.78
C MET A 218 8.47 -14.33 -10.83
N VAL A 219 8.14 -15.40 -11.55
CA VAL A 219 8.92 -16.01 -12.62
C VAL A 219 7.97 -16.38 -13.75
N GLY A 220 8.22 -15.90 -14.96
CA GLY A 220 7.33 -16.20 -16.09
C GLY A 220 7.23 -15.06 -17.08
N GLU A 221 6.03 -14.87 -17.63
CA GLU A 221 5.71 -13.86 -18.63
C GLU A 221 4.56 -12.99 -18.14
N ARG A 222 4.39 -11.81 -18.73
CA ARG A 222 3.24 -10.93 -18.48
C ARG A 222 2.38 -10.82 -19.72
N HIS A 223 1.09 -11.03 -19.52
CA HIS A 223 0.09 -11.06 -20.57
C HIS A 223 -1.00 -10.04 -20.21
N ALA A 224 -1.55 -9.37 -21.21
CA ALA A 224 -2.65 -8.44 -20.98
C ALA A 224 -3.87 -9.22 -20.45
N ASN A 225 -4.58 -8.66 -19.46
CA ASN A 225 -5.68 -9.33 -18.79
C ASN A 225 -6.72 -9.91 -19.77
N PHE A 226 -7.05 -9.20 -20.84
CA PHE A 226 -8.05 -9.62 -21.83
C PHE A 226 -7.60 -10.77 -22.72
N HIS A 227 -6.31 -11.13 -22.73
CA HIS A 227 -5.83 -12.38 -23.31
C HIS A 227 -6.07 -13.57 -22.36
N ASP A 228 -5.75 -13.40 -21.08
CA ASP A 228 -5.84 -14.47 -20.07
C ASP A 228 -7.29 -14.78 -19.69
N ILE A 229 -8.14 -13.75 -19.56
CA ILE A 229 -9.53 -13.87 -19.12
C ILE A 229 -10.53 -13.45 -20.21
N SER A 230 -10.30 -13.93 -21.43
CA SER A 230 -11.17 -13.69 -22.58
C SER A 230 -12.63 -14.13 -22.37
N PHE A 231 -12.91 -15.01 -21.40
CA PHE A 231 -14.29 -15.37 -21.00
C PHE A 231 -15.09 -14.18 -20.40
N GLN A 232 -14.40 -13.15 -19.90
CA GLN A 232 -15.03 -11.91 -19.42
C GLN A 232 -15.27 -10.89 -20.54
N SER A 233 -14.68 -11.07 -21.71
CA SER A 233 -14.81 -10.13 -22.82
C SER A 233 -16.28 -9.95 -23.25
N ARG A 234 -16.61 -8.74 -23.70
CA ARG A 234 -17.93 -8.37 -24.22
C ARG A 234 -17.78 -7.78 -25.62
N ALA A 235 -18.79 -7.97 -26.47
CA ALA A 235 -18.81 -7.38 -27.79
C ALA A 235 -18.67 -5.84 -27.70
N GLY A 236 -17.73 -5.27 -28.45
CA GLY A 236 -17.42 -3.83 -28.42
C GLY A 236 -16.58 -3.34 -27.23
N SER A 237 -16.26 -4.21 -26.26
CA SER A 237 -15.43 -3.89 -25.10
C SER A 237 -14.65 -5.13 -24.62
N PRO A 238 -13.81 -5.75 -25.46
CA PRO A 238 -13.12 -6.99 -25.11
C PRO A 238 -12.11 -6.79 -23.96
N GLU A 239 -11.62 -5.57 -23.78
CA GLU A 239 -10.67 -5.18 -22.73
C GLU A 239 -11.35 -4.91 -21.36
N LEU A 240 -12.69 -4.83 -21.31
CA LEU A 240 -13.42 -4.55 -20.06
C LEU A 240 -13.64 -5.85 -19.26
N ASN A 241 -12.93 -5.98 -18.15
CA ASN A 241 -12.98 -7.10 -17.21
C ASN A 241 -12.64 -6.65 -15.76
N CYS A 242 -12.73 -7.55 -14.78
CA CYS A 242 -12.46 -7.24 -13.37
C CYS A 242 -11.10 -6.56 -13.15
N CYS A 243 -10.02 -7.09 -13.74
CA CYS A 243 -8.67 -6.55 -13.56
C CYS A 243 -8.50 -5.19 -14.22
N SER A 244 -9.07 -4.98 -15.41
CA SER A 244 -9.01 -3.68 -16.10
C SER A 244 -9.67 -2.54 -15.29
N VAL A 245 -10.73 -2.84 -14.53
CA VAL A 245 -11.45 -1.84 -13.73
C VAL A 245 -10.90 -1.71 -12.31
N ASN A 246 -10.20 -2.73 -11.81
CA ASN A 246 -9.67 -2.75 -10.44
C ASN A 246 -8.20 -2.34 -10.37
N ALA A 247 -7.39 -2.61 -11.40
CA ALA A 247 -5.97 -2.21 -11.45
C ALA A 247 -5.74 -0.70 -11.24
N PRO A 248 -6.59 0.23 -11.73
CA PRO A 248 -6.43 1.65 -11.43
C PRO A 248 -6.55 1.98 -9.94
N ARG A 249 -7.37 1.22 -9.20
CA ARG A 249 -7.48 1.36 -7.74
C ARG A 249 -6.17 1.04 -7.04
N GLY A 250 -5.41 0.06 -7.54
CA GLY A 250 -4.06 -0.27 -7.04
C GLY A 250 -3.14 0.95 -6.96
N ILE A 251 -3.12 1.76 -8.02
CA ILE A 251 -2.35 3.01 -8.09
C ILE A 251 -3.04 4.11 -7.26
N GLY A 252 -4.35 4.29 -7.44
CA GLY A 252 -5.12 5.35 -6.80
C GLY A 252 -5.13 5.28 -5.27
N MET A 253 -4.98 4.08 -4.69
CA MET A 253 -4.84 3.87 -3.25
C MET A 253 -3.64 4.60 -2.63
N LEU A 254 -2.66 5.06 -3.42
CA LEU A 254 -1.59 5.94 -2.91
C LEU A 254 -2.17 7.15 -2.17
N SER A 255 -3.25 7.75 -2.68
CA SER A 255 -3.95 8.87 -2.04
C SER A 255 -4.52 8.52 -0.66
N GLU A 256 -4.76 7.24 -0.38
CA GLU A 256 -5.37 6.77 0.87
C GLU A 256 -4.36 6.58 2.01
N TRP A 257 -3.06 6.66 1.73
CA TRP A 257 -2.02 6.49 2.74
C TRP A 257 -0.79 7.39 2.58
N ALA A 258 -0.59 8.07 1.43
CA ALA A 258 0.59 8.91 1.17
C ALA A 258 0.77 10.05 2.17
N VAL A 259 -0.32 10.78 2.45
CA VAL A 259 -0.38 11.85 3.44
C VAL A 259 -1.61 11.60 4.29
N THR A 260 -1.44 11.47 5.60
CA THR A 260 -2.54 11.23 6.54
C THR A 260 -2.49 12.22 7.70
N LYS A 261 -3.59 12.32 8.45
CA LYS A 261 -3.68 13.19 9.62
C LYS A 261 -4.10 12.37 10.83
N THR A 262 -3.33 12.47 11.90
CA THR A 262 -3.72 11.97 13.22
C THR A 262 -4.27 13.12 14.05
N LYS A 263 -4.75 12.82 15.27
CA LYS A 263 -5.14 13.87 16.24
C LYS A 263 -3.98 14.82 16.58
N SER A 264 -2.73 14.41 16.39
CA SER A 264 -1.55 15.13 16.89
C SER A 264 -0.57 15.60 15.81
N ALA A 265 -0.63 15.06 14.58
CA ALA A 265 0.34 15.37 13.53
C ALA A 265 -0.21 15.16 12.12
N LEU A 266 0.33 15.91 11.16
CA LEU A 266 0.28 15.61 9.72
C LEU A 266 1.40 14.63 9.38
N CYS A 267 1.04 13.46 8.86
CA CYS A 267 1.94 12.36 8.55
C CYS A 267 2.25 12.34 7.05
N ILE A 268 3.54 12.30 6.70
CA ILE A 268 4.04 12.09 5.33
C ILE A 268 4.62 10.69 5.27
N ASN A 269 3.95 9.82 4.53
CA ASN A 269 4.22 8.38 4.48
C ASN A 269 4.80 7.93 3.15
N ALA A 270 4.38 8.53 2.03
CA ALA A 270 4.94 8.26 0.71
C ALA A 270 5.93 9.37 0.32
N TYR A 271 6.92 8.99 -0.48
CA TYR A 271 7.99 9.88 -0.94
C TYR A 271 8.04 10.01 -2.46
N GLU A 272 6.96 9.65 -3.16
CA GLU A 272 6.84 9.85 -4.60
C GLU A 272 7.01 11.32 -4.96
N ASP A 273 7.81 11.60 -5.99
CA ASP A 273 7.97 12.95 -6.54
C ASP A 273 6.59 13.50 -6.98
N GLY A 274 6.19 14.63 -6.42
CA GLY A 274 4.84 15.15 -6.68
C GLY A 274 4.41 16.29 -5.76
N GLU A 275 3.22 16.80 -6.05
CA GLU A 275 2.53 17.81 -5.23
C GLU A 275 1.28 17.19 -4.61
N PHE A 276 1.13 17.34 -3.30
CA PHE A 276 -0.04 16.94 -2.54
C PHE A 276 -0.67 18.16 -1.89
N VAL A 277 -1.99 18.28 -1.99
CA VAL A 277 -2.77 19.34 -1.35
C VAL A 277 -3.85 18.71 -0.48
N THR A 278 -3.86 19.09 0.79
CA THR A 278 -4.88 18.64 1.75
C THR A 278 -6.14 19.50 1.66
N GLU A 279 -7.26 19.02 2.21
CA GLU A 279 -8.50 19.82 2.34
C GLU A 279 -8.29 21.14 3.12
N ASP A 280 -7.37 21.13 4.09
CA ASP A 280 -6.98 22.30 4.88
C ASP A 280 -6.00 23.23 4.12
N ASN A 281 -5.77 22.98 2.83
CA ASN A 281 -4.93 23.77 1.92
C ASN A 281 -3.43 23.78 2.30
N VAL A 282 -2.96 22.71 2.97
CA VAL A 282 -1.54 22.43 3.18
C VAL A 282 -0.95 21.93 1.87
N ARG A 283 0.11 22.57 1.39
CA ARG A 283 0.82 22.18 0.17
C ARG A 283 2.09 21.43 0.54
N ILE A 284 2.27 20.25 -0.03
CA ILE A 284 3.43 19.39 0.20
C ILE A 284 4.05 19.09 -1.16
N GLN A 285 5.25 19.57 -1.40
CA GLN A 285 6.05 19.24 -2.58
C GLN A 285 7.11 18.22 -2.16
N ILE A 286 7.16 17.10 -2.89
CA ILE A 286 8.18 16.06 -2.73
C ILE A 286 8.97 15.97 -4.04
N GLY A 287 10.28 15.82 -3.92
CA GLY A 287 11.19 15.58 -5.03
C GLY A 287 12.42 14.80 -4.57
N GLY A 288 13.35 14.57 -5.49
CA GLY A 288 14.62 13.90 -5.22
C GLY A 288 14.82 12.61 -6.02
N GLY A 289 13.81 12.17 -6.78
CA GLY A 289 13.89 11.02 -7.67
C GLY A 289 13.67 9.69 -6.95
N TYR A 290 12.96 9.70 -5.84
CA TYR A 290 12.48 8.46 -5.22
C TYR A 290 11.52 7.74 -6.19
N PRO A 291 11.53 6.41 -6.31
CA PRO A 291 12.27 5.42 -5.52
C PRO A 291 13.65 5.04 -6.08
N ALA A 292 14.16 5.73 -7.10
CA ALA A 292 15.49 5.43 -7.67
C ALA A 292 16.63 6.03 -6.84
N CYS A 293 16.37 7.16 -6.19
CA CYS A 293 17.31 7.91 -5.37
C CYS A 293 16.98 7.79 -3.87
N SER A 294 18.03 7.81 -3.05
CA SER A 294 17.89 7.74 -1.59
C SER A 294 17.67 9.09 -0.92
N LYS A 295 17.99 10.18 -1.61
CA LYS A 295 17.78 11.56 -1.14
C LYS A 295 16.38 12.02 -1.56
N ILE A 296 15.62 12.53 -0.60
CA ILE A 296 14.28 13.05 -0.76
C ILE A 296 14.27 14.49 -0.24
N GLU A 297 13.68 15.39 -1.02
CA GLU A 297 13.47 16.78 -0.67
C GLU A 297 11.97 17.01 -0.46
N ILE A 298 11.60 17.51 0.73
CA ILE A 298 10.22 17.74 1.14
C ILE A 298 10.07 19.20 1.50
N MET A 299 9.10 19.88 0.89
CA MET A 299 8.71 21.23 1.25
C MET A 299 7.24 21.21 1.66
N VAL A 300 6.97 21.69 2.87
CA VAL A 300 5.60 21.84 3.38
C VAL A 300 5.32 23.33 3.58
N GLU A 301 4.17 23.78 3.10
CA GLU A 301 3.69 25.16 3.20
C GLU A 301 2.26 25.20 3.75
N ASN A 302 1.89 26.35 4.34
CA ASN A 302 0.58 26.59 4.96
C ASN A 302 0.24 25.63 6.12
N TYR A 303 1.23 25.22 6.91
CA TYR A 303 1.01 24.31 8.02
C TYR A 303 1.65 24.79 9.32
N VAL A 304 0.88 24.81 10.40
CA VAL A 304 1.36 25.04 11.76
C VAL A 304 0.99 23.84 12.62
N GLY A 305 1.99 23.14 13.16
CA GLY A 305 1.75 21.93 13.95
C GLY A 305 2.91 20.95 13.93
N LYS A 306 2.63 19.69 14.27
CA LYS A 306 3.62 18.61 14.23
C LYS A 306 3.55 17.89 12.90
N LEU A 307 4.69 17.74 12.24
CA LEU A 307 4.88 16.84 11.11
C LEU A 307 5.44 15.52 11.61
N ALA A 308 5.04 14.43 10.97
CA ALA A 308 5.54 13.08 11.22
C ALA A 308 6.01 12.48 9.89
N LEU A 309 7.33 12.33 9.71
CA LEU A 309 7.92 11.73 8.52
C LEU A 309 8.12 10.23 8.75
N ARG A 310 7.56 9.36 7.90
CA ARG A 310 7.75 7.92 8.05
C ARG A 310 9.20 7.53 7.76
N ILE A 311 9.87 6.91 8.71
CA ILE A 311 11.16 6.25 8.45
C ILE A 311 10.86 4.80 8.09
N PRO A 312 11.04 4.36 6.83
CA PRO A 312 10.70 2.99 6.45
C PRO A 312 11.43 1.96 7.29
N GLY A 313 10.78 0.84 7.63
CA GLY A 313 11.37 -0.24 8.43
C GLY A 313 12.63 -0.85 7.83
N TRP A 314 12.80 -0.72 6.51
CA TRP A 314 13.98 -1.20 5.79
C TRP A 314 15.17 -0.23 5.78
N SER A 315 14.99 1.02 6.18
CA SER A 315 16.03 2.05 6.14
C SER A 315 16.72 2.16 7.50
N SER A 316 17.86 1.48 7.66
CA SER A 316 18.51 1.33 8.98
C SER A 316 19.30 2.55 9.44
N ALA A 317 19.82 3.33 8.49
CA ALA A 317 20.68 4.49 8.75
C ALA A 317 20.15 5.74 8.03
N THR A 318 19.03 6.28 8.50
CA THR A 318 18.42 7.49 7.93
C THR A 318 19.01 8.76 8.54
N THR A 319 19.26 9.76 7.69
CA THR A 319 19.57 11.13 8.15
C THR A 319 18.47 12.10 7.73
N VAL A 320 18.26 13.12 8.57
CA VAL A 320 17.30 14.20 8.31
C VAL A 320 18.02 15.52 8.54
N SER A 321 17.94 16.43 7.56
CA SER A 321 18.35 17.81 7.72
C SER A 321 17.16 18.75 7.46
N VAL A 322 17.10 19.83 8.22
CA VAL A 322 15.97 20.77 8.20
C VAL A 322 16.50 22.18 7.95
N SER A 323 15.86 22.90 7.04
CA SER A 323 16.04 24.33 6.86
C SER A 323 14.70 25.03 7.05
N THR A 324 14.64 25.95 8.00
CA THR A 324 13.49 26.83 8.19
C THR A 324 13.81 28.17 7.53
N GLU A 325 12.96 28.61 6.60
CA GLU A 325 12.97 30.01 6.20
C GLU A 325 12.43 30.81 7.39
N VAL A 326 13.31 31.52 8.09
CA VAL A 326 12.88 32.47 9.13
C VAL A 326 12.19 33.62 8.40
N THR A 327 10.87 33.60 8.37
CA THR A 327 10.09 34.80 8.07
C THR A 327 10.32 35.78 9.21
N SER A 328 11.18 36.77 8.96
CA SER A 328 11.41 37.88 9.85
C SER A 328 10.16 38.77 9.90
N ASP A 329 9.15 38.37 10.68
CA ASP A 329 8.12 39.26 11.23
C ASP A 329 7.19 38.49 12.18
N VAL A 330 7.68 38.13 13.37
CA VAL A 330 6.86 38.08 14.58
C VAL A 330 7.70 38.58 15.74
N SER A 331 7.29 39.73 16.28
CA SER A 331 7.77 40.29 17.54
C SER A 331 7.71 39.26 18.66
N GLN A 332 8.79 39.23 19.45
CA GLN A 332 8.93 38.50 20.70
C GLN A 332 7.63 38.45 21.51
N GLU A 333 7.20 37.25 21.91
CA GLU A 333 6.80 36.99 23.30
C GLU A 333 6.66 35.49 23.61
N SER A 334 7.41 35.08 24.63
CA SER A 334 7.22 33.95 25.56
C SER A 334 7.56 32.52 25.13
N GLU A 335 8.80 32.13 25.48
CA GLU A 335 9.13 30.82 26.05
C GLU A 335 8.28 30.54 27.31
N HIS A 336 7.62 29.38 27.37
CA HIS A 336 7.67 28.46 28.53
C HIS A 336 6.67 27.30 28.35
N LEU A 337 7.20 26.06 28.33
CA LEU A 337 6.78 24.89 29.14
C LEU A 337 7.12 23.58 28.41
N LEU A 338 8.32 23.08 28.69
CA LEU A 338 8.62 21.65 28.68
C LEU A 338 8.47 21.16 30.12
N GLN A 339 7.55 20.23 30.36
CA GLN A 339 7.68 19.24 31.43
C GLN A 339 7.09 17.92 30.95
N GLN A 340 7.90 16.87 31.14
CA GLN A 340 7.58 15.47 30.93
C GLN A 340 6.39 15.04 31.80
N GLU A 341 5.56 14.15 31.26
CA GLU A 341 5.11 12.98 32.02
C GLU A 341 5.21 11.73 31.15
N SER A 342 5.83 10.71 31.74
CA SER A 342 5.91 9.34 31.26
C SER A 342 4.88 8.49 32.02
N SER A 343 4.00 7.79 31.31
CA SER A 343 3.55 6.40 31.52
C SER A 343 2.09 6.19 31.09
N CYS A 344 1.87 4.97 30.59
CA CYS A 344 0.60 4.24 30.48
C CYS A 344 -0.23 4.39 29.19
N GLY A 345 -0.52 3.21 28.59
CA GLY A 345 -1.61 2.98 27.66
C GLY A 345 -1.22 3.00 26.19
N ILE A 346 -1.16 1.82 25.56
CA ILE A 346 -1.35 1.70 24.11
C ILE A 346 -2.78 2.20 23.84
N GLN A 347 -2.92 3.48 23.50
CA GLN A 347 -4.13 4.01 22.88
C GLN A 347 -3.89 4.07 21.38
N THR A 348 -4.74 3.38 20.64
CA THR A 348 -4.81 3.41 19.19
C THR A 348 -4.98 4.86 18.73
N PRO A 349 -4.10 5.39 17.87
CA PRO A 349 -4.39 6.66 17.23
C PRO A 349 -5.49 6.43 16.19
N ASP A 350 -6.65 7.08 16.37
CA ASP A 350 -7.61 7.25 15.28
C ASP A 350 -6.89 7.99 14.15
N VAL A 351 -6.52 7.28 13.09
CA VAL A 351 -6.06 7.88 11.84
C VAL A 351 -7.32 8.40 11.15
N LEU A 352 -7.41 9.72 10.96
CA LEU A 352 -8.53 10.29 10.21
C LEU A 352 -8.33 9.95 8.72
N PRO A 353 -9.41 9.64 7.98
CA PRO A 353 -9.29 9.30 6.58
C PRO A 353 -8.64 10.47 5.81
N PRO A 354 -7.68 10.20 4.92
CA PRO A 354 -7.16 11.24 4.04
C PRO A 354 -8.18 11.57 2.95
N VAL A 355 -8.27 12.85 2.63
CA VAL A 355 -8.93 13.35 1.43
C VAL A 355 -7.94 14.29 0.77
N LEU A 356 -7.45 13.89 -0.40
CA LEU A 356 -6.42 14.60 -1.17
C LEU A 356 -6.94 14.81 -2.58
N SER A 357 -6.75 16.01 -3.11
CA SER A 357 -6.78 16.25 -4.55
C SER A 357 -5.36 16.10 -5.09
N CYS A 358 -5.08 15.05 -5.87
CA CYS A 358 -3.81 14.91 -6.59
C CYS A 358 -3.96 15.47 -8.01
N THR A 359 -3.10 16.42 -8.40
CA THR A 359 -2.96 16.85 -9.80
C THR A 359 -1.58 16.46 -10.32
N PRO A 360 -1.46 15.55 -11.31
CA PRO A 360 -0.17 15.26 -11.91
C PRO A 360 0.29 16.47 -12.74
N ASN A 361 1.49 16.97 -12.47
CA ASN A 361 2.10 18.02 -13.27
C ASN A 361 2.93 17.39 -14.39
N SER A 362 2.40 17.45 -15.62
CA SER A 362 3.12 17.01 -16.82
C SER A 362 4.07 18.10 -17.27
N ASN A 363 5.29 18.15 -16.71
CA ASN A 363 6.47 18.78 -17.29
C ASN A 363 7.64 18.69 -16.29
N ASN A 364 8.41 17.61 -16.32
CA ASN A 364 9.78 17.64 -15.79
C ASN A 364 10.70 16.91 -16.76
N THR A 365 11.58 17.68 -17.40
CA THR A 365 12.70 17.18 -18.18
C THR A 365 13.87 17.03 -17.23
N TYR A 366 14.34 15.79 -17.04
CA TYR A 366 15.49 15.49 -16.21
C TYR A 366 16.78 16.02 -16.88
N MET A 367 17.50 16.90 -16.18
CA MET A 367 18.90 17.22 -16.47
C MET A 367 19.72 16.71 -15.29
N ALA A 368 20.40 15.58 -15.49
CA ALA A 368 21.37 15.04 -14.56
C ALA A 368 22.73 15.73 -14.77
N SER A 369 23.29 16.35 -13.73
CA SER A 369 24.73 16.63 -13.66
C SER A 369 25.21 16.93 -12.24
N ASP A 370 26.29 16.22 -11.88
CA ASP A 370 27.38 16.55 -10.95
C ASP A 370 27.16 16.49 -9.42
N CYS A 371 27.38 15.29 -8.88
CA CYS A 371 27.89 15.09 -7.52
C CYS A 371 29.40 15.36 -7.50
N LEU A 372 29.84 16.46 -6.89
CA LEU A 372 31.26 16.72 -6.61
C LEU A 372 31.54 16.95 -5.12
N GLN A 373 32.72 16.47 -4.75
CA GLN A 373 33.28 16.30 -3.41
C GLN A 373 33.63 17.64 -2.73
N HIS A 374 33.46 17.73 -1.40
CA HIS A 374 34.13 18.76 -0.60
C HIS A 374 34.77 18.21 0.67
N THR A 375 36.03 18.60 0.86
CA THR A 375 36.88 18.45 2.06
C THR A 375 36.69 19.63 3.03
N PRO A 376 37.09 19.49 4.32
CA PRO A 376 36.57 20.29 5.42
C PRO A 376 37.38 21.57 5.70
N ILE A 377 36.69 22.59 6.21
CA ILE A 377 37.29 23.74 6.90
C ILE A 377 36.69 23.78 8.30
N GLY A 378 37.57 23.76 9.31
CA GLY A 378 37.19 23.92 10.71
C GLY A 378 37.09 25.38 11.11
N ASP A 379 36.28 25.65 12.14
CA ASP A 379 36.65 26.58 13.20
C ASP A 379 35.78 26.34 14.44
N ASN A 380 36.43 26.42 15.60
CA ASN A 380 35.88 26.17 16.93
C ASN A 380 35.02 27.35 17.39
N THR A 381 33.75 27.07 17.69
CA THR A 381 32.97 27.86 18.65
C THR A 381 32.10 26.93 19.48
N CYS A 382 32.39 26.83 20.78
CA CYS A 382 31.55 26.14 21.74
C CYS A 382 30.21 26.86 21.88
N ILE A 383 29.17 26.32 21.25
CA ILE A 383 27.77 26.69 21.47
C ILE A 383 27.18 25.63 22.40
N ALA A 384 26.42 26.08 23.40
CA ALA A 384 25.72 25.23 24.35
C ALA A 384 25.01 24.07 23.64
N ALA A 385 25.13 22.85 24.17
CA ALA A 385 24.57 21.64 23.61
C ALA A 385 23.04 21.76 23.51
N ALA A 386 22.56 22.29 22.39
CA ALA A 386 21.22 22.02 21.91
C ALA A 386 21.10 20.50 21.86
N THR A 387 20.16 19.93 22.61
CA THR A 387 19.79 18.52 22.50
C THR A 387 19.66 18.20 21.01
N LEU A 388 20.60 17.40 20.49
CA LEU A 388 20.57 16.93 19.12
C LEU A 388 19.17 16.33 18.88
N PRO A 389 18.51 16.65 17.76
CA PRO A 389 17.26 16.01 17.43
C PRO A 389 17.43 14.48 17.51
N PRO A 390 16.42 13.75 17.99
CA PRO A 390 16.52 12.31 18.17
C PRO A 390 16.91 11.66 16.84
N THR A 391 17.85 10.73 16.84
CA THR A 391 18.24 10.05 15.61
C THR A 391 17.02 9.34 14.99
N PRO A 392 16.77 9.48 13.68
CA PRO A 392 15.71 8.75 13.01
C PRO A 392 15.84 7.24 13.25
N SER A 393 14.74 6.58 13.63
CA SER A 393 14.72 5.13 13.86
C SER A 393 13.90 4.44 12.78
N ALA A 394 14.42 3.34 12.22
CA ALA A 394 13.69 2.53 11.26
C ALA A 394 12.32 2.08 11.81
N GLY A 395 11.30 2.10 10.96
CA GLY A 395 9.94 1.68 11.31
C GLY A 395 9.27 2.60 12.32
N SER A 396 9.60 3.89 12.30
CA SER A 396 9.04 4.90 13.22
C SER A 396 8.71 6.20 12.50
N TYR A 397 7.97 7.09 13.17
CA TYR A 397 7.83 8.47 12.72
C TYR A 397 8.92 9.34 13.32
N TYR A 398 9.56 10.14 12.47
CA TYR A 398 10.41 11.25 12.88
C TYR A 398 9.59 12.53 12.95
N TYR A 399 9.49 13.13 14.14
CA TYR A 399 8.62 14.28 14.39
C TYR A 399 9.36 15.60 14.25
N LEU A 400 8.72 16.55 13.57
CA LEU A 400 9.20 17.92 13.38
C LEU A 400 8.10 18.91 13.76
N SER A 401 8.48 20.12 14.17
CA SER A 401 7.56 21.24 14.33
C SER A 401 7.61 22.12 13.09
N CYS A 402 6.44 22.46 12.53
CA CYS A 402 6.30 23.39 11.42
C CYS A 402 5.58 24.65 11.89
N THR A 403 6.10 25.81 11.51
CA THR A 403 5.58 27.15 11.87
C THR A 403 5.23 27.95 10.62
N GLY A 404 4.49 27.34 9.69
CA GLY A 404 4.06 27.93 8.42
C GLY A 404 4.68 27.22 7.22
N SER A 405 6.01 27.21 7.14
CA SER A 405 6.75 26.50 6.11
C SER A 405 8.00 25.79 6.65
N ILE A 406 8.39 24.69 6.01
CA ILE A 406 9.60 23.94 6.36
C ILE A 406 10.12 23.20 5.13
N ARG A 407 11.44 23.18 4.98
CA ARG A 407 12.14 22.32 4.02
C ARG A 407 12.93 21.25 4.76
N VAL A 408 12.76 20.01 4.33
CA VAL A 408 13.41 18.83 4.90
C VAL A 408 14.11 18.07 3.80
N GLU A 409 15.36 17.70 4.04
CA GLU A 409 16.06 16.69 3.25
C GLU A 409 16.14 15.40 4.08
N LEU A 410 15.69 14.31 3.50
CA LEU A 410 15.67 12.98 4.08
C LEU A 410 16.57 12.08 3.22
N CYS A 411 17.62 11.51 3.80
CA CYS A 411 18.46 10.52 3.12
C CYS A 411 18.21 9.15 3.74
N LEU A 412 17.61 8.26 2.96
CA LEU A 412 17.31 6.89 3.37
C LEU A 412 18.49 5.94 3.11
N ASP A 413 18.55 4.85 3.87
CA ASP A 413 19.55 3.81 3.71
C ASP A 413 19.10 2.82 2.62
N PHE A 414 19.71 2.96 1.44
CA PHE A 414 19.46 2.13 0.27
C PHE A 414 20.44 0.94 0.19
N THR A 415 20.93 0.43 1.31
CA THR A 415 21.71 -0.80 1.34
C THR A 415 20.91 -1.96 0.73
N THR A 416 21.57 -2.77 -0.10
CA THR A 416 20.95 -3.92 -0.77
C THR A 416 20.46 -4.94 0.26
N ARG A 417 19.21 -5.39 0.13
CA ARG A 417 18.57 -6.37 1.00
C ARG A 417 18.24 -7.64 0.24
N TYR A 418 18.25 -8.77 0.94
CA TYR A 418 17.99 -10.09 0.36
C TYR A 418 16.86 -10.78 1.11
N LEU A 419 15.96 -11.42 0.37
CA LEU A 419 14.97 -12.36 0.91
C LEU A 419 15.36 -13.75 0.42
N GLU A 420 15.70 -14.62 1.37
CA GLU A 420 16.02 -16.03 1.08
C GLU A 420 14.74 -16.77 0.68
N GLY A 421 14.82 -17.49 -0.44
CA GLY A 421 13.75 -18.34 -0.93
C GLY A 421 13.58 -19.60 -0.07
N LYS A 422 12.40 -20.20 -0.17
CA LYS A 422 12.03 -21.48 0.46
C LYS A 422 11.25 -22.30 -0.55
N GLU A 423 10.92 -23.55 -0.22
CA GLU A 423 10.10 -24.45 -1.05
C GLU A 423 10.58 -24.48 -2.52
N GLU A 424 9.78 -24.02 -3.48
CA GLU A 424 10.15 -24.04 -4.91
C GLU A 424 11.32 -23.09 -5.25
N TYR A 425 11.62 -22.16 -4.36
CA TYR A 425 12.68 -21.16 -4.49
C TYR A 425 13.83 -21.38 -3.51
N ASP A 426 13.94 -22.58 -2.90
CA ASP A 426 15.08 -22.92 -2.04
C ASP A 426 16.42 -22.75 -2.78
N GLY A 427 17.39 -22.10 -2.13
CA GLY A 427 18.68 -21.75 -2.74
C GLY A 427 18.66 -20.55 -3.71
N CYS A 428 17.52 -19.91 -3.90
CA CYS A 428 17.40 -18.62 -4.59
C CYS A 428 17.22 -17.48 -3.58
N VAL A 429 17.47 -16.25 -4.05
CA VAL A 429 17.23 -15.02 -3.32
C VAL A 429 16.48 -14.01 -4.19
N SER A 430 15.63 -13.20 -3.54
CA SER A 430 15.10 -11.96 -4.10
C SER A 430 15.94 -10.78 -3.61
N ILE A 431 16.16 -9.79 -4.48
CA ILE A 431 17.08 -8.69 -4.24
C ILE A 431 16.29 -7.38 -4.22
N TYR A 432 16.46 -6.58 -3.17
CA TYR A 432 15.77 -5.30 -3.01
C TYR A 432 16.74 -4.16 -2.81
N ARG A 433 16.36 -2.99 -3.31
CA ARG A 433 16.99 -1.72 -2.94
C ARG A 433 15.94 -0.63 -2.79
N GLY A 434 15.96 0.04 -1.63
CA GLY A 434 14.81 0.84 -1.23
C GLY A 434 13.55 -0.04 -1.24
N PRO A 435 12.43 0.42 -1.82
CA PRO A 435 11.22 -0.38 -1.95
C PRO A 435 11.20 -1.27 -3.20
N ILE A 436 12.20 -1.19 -4.10
CA ILE A 436 12.17 -1.83 -5.42
C ILE A 436 12.71 -3.25 -5.35
N LEU A 437 11.93 -4.20 -5.89
CA LEU A 437 12.36 -5.56 -6.19
C LEU A 437 13.10 -5.58 -7.53
N PHE A 438 14.26 -6.22 -7.55
CA PHE A 438 15.08 -6.42 -8.73
C PHE A 438 15.02 -7.86 -9.22
N GLY A 439 15.13 -8.03 -10.53
CA GLY A 439 15.25 -9.32 -11.20
C GLY A 439 15.95 -9.17 -12.56
N THR A 440 15.83 -10.18 -13.41
CA THR A 440 16.35 -10.11 -14.78
C THR A 440 15.36 -10.72 -15.76
N ASP A 441 15.40 -10.25 -17.00
CA ASP A 441 14.69 -10.86 -18.12
C ASP A 441 15.67 -11.22 -19.25
N ILE A 442 15.17 -11.83 -20.32
CA ILE A 442 16.00 -12.28 -21.45
C ILE A 442 16.85 -11.15 -22.05
N ARG A 443 16.36 -9.90 -22.04
CA ARG A 443 17.06 -8.74 -22.60
C ARG A 443 18.22 -8.31 -21.70
N LEU A 444 18.07 -8.51 -20.40
CA LEU A 444 19.02 -8.09 -19.38
C LEU A 444 20.00 -9.19 -18.94
N ALA A 445 19.76 -10.44 -19.34
CA ALA A 445 20.55 -11.61 -18.94
C ALA A 445 21.94 -11.72 -19.59
N GLY A 446 22.40 -10.72 -20.35
CA GLY A 446 23.74 -10.74 -20.96
C GLY A 446 23.98 -11.90 -21.95
N GLY A 447 22.90 -12.44 -22.54
CA GLY A 447 22.96 -13.63 -23.42
C GLY A 447 22.86 -14.97 -22.68
N CYS A 448 22.80 -14.98 -21.34
CA CYS A 448 22.56 -16.19 -20.57
C CYS A 448 21.10 -16.65 -20.67
N SER A 449 20.89 -17.97 -20.56
CA SER A 449 19.56 -18.53 -20.33
C SER A 449 19.09 -18.18 -18.91
N LEU A 450 17.81 -17.83 -18.74
CA LEU A 450 17.23 -17.61 -17.41
C LEU A 450 17.23 -18.86 -16.52
N LEU A 451 17.39 -20.05 -17.12
CA LEU A 451 17.50 -21.32 -16.40
C LEU A 451 18.94 -21.63 -15.95
N GLU A 452 19.92 -20.92 -16.52
CA GLU A 452 21.36 -21.16 -16.30
C GLU A 452 22.06 -19.84 -16.00
N LEU A 453 21.45 -19.01 -15.14
CA LEU A 453 22.08 -17.77 -14.70
C LEU A 453 23.29 -18.10 -13.81
N PRO A 454 24.44 -17.41 -13.98
CA PRO A 454 25.56 -17.51 -13.07
C PRO A 454 25.17 -17.08 -11.66
N VAL A 455 25.83 -17.66 -10.66
CA VAL A 455 25.71 -17.22 -9.26
C VAL A 455 26.26 -15.80 -9.15
N LEU A 456 25.42 -14.89 -8.69
CA LEU A 456 25.77 -13.48 -8.49
C LEU A 456 26.53 -13.33 -7.18
N LYS A 457 27.59 -12.51 -7.16
CA LYS A 457 28.27 -12.21 -5.89
C LYS A 457 27.56 -11.04 -5.19
N ARG A 458 27.13 -11.21 -3.95
CA ARG A 458 26.45 -10.13 -3.18
C ARG A 458 27.30 -8.88 -3.06
N SER A 459 28.63 -9.03 -3.01
CA SER A 459 29.59 -7.90 -2.99
C SER A 459 29.59 -7.05 -4.26
N GLU A 460 29.21 -7.62 -5.40
CA GLU A 460 29.13 -6.94 -6.70
C GLU A 460 27.79 -6.18 -6.86
N ILE A 461 26.80 -6.44 -6.01
CA ILE A 461 25.46 -5.81 -6.02
C ILE A 461 25.41 -4.64 -5.03
N SER A 462 26.38 -3.74 -5.15
CA SER A 462 26.54 -2.55 -4.29
C SER A 462 26.47 -1.23 -5.05
N ALA A 463 26.64 -1.26 -6.37
CA ALA A 463 26.58 -0.08 -7.24
C ALA A 463 25.19 0.58 -7.17
N ALA A 464 25.14 1.92 -7.06
CA ALA A 464 23.91 2.72 -7.16
C ALA A 464 23.12 2.35 -8.42
N PRO A 465 21.78 2.23 -8.38
CA PRO A 465 21.02 1.95 -9.59
C PRO A 465 21.10 3.17 -10.49
N ALA A 466 21.13 2.93 -11.80
CA ALA A 466 20.98 3.98 -12.79
C ALA A 466 19.54 3.99 -13.33
N VAL A 467 19.07 5.18 -13.72
CA VAL A 467 17.74 5.38 -14.30
C VAL A 467 17.90 5.62 -15.79
N SER A 468 17.18 4.86 -16.62
CA SER A 468 17.16 5.08 -18.07
C SER A 468 16.27 6.26 -18.46
N GLU A 469 16.38 6.72 -19.71
CA GLU A 469 15.51 7.78 -20.27
C GLU A 469 14.02 7.41 -20.19
N HIS A 470 13.70 6.12 -20.15
CA HIS A 470 12.34 5.61 -20.05
C HIS A 470 11.92 5.26 -18.61
N GLY A 471 12.69 5.69 -17.60
CA GLY A 471 12.38 5.50 -16.18
C GLY A 471 12.70 4.09 -15.65
N GLN A 472 13.44 3.28 -16.39
CA GLN A 472 13.86 1.95 -15.91
C GLN A 472 14.98 2.09 -14.90
N ILE A 473 14.86 1.43 -13.75
CA ILE A 473 15.89 1.40 -12.72
C ILE A 473 16.69 0.11 -12.90
N HIS A 474 17.99 0.23 -13.15
CA HIS A 474 18.85 -0.93 -13.40
C HIS A 474 20.18 -0.91 -12.63
N ILE A 475 20.74 -2.10 -12.42
CA ILE A 475 22.04 -2.32 -11.79
C ILE A 475 22.86 -3.25 -12.71
N PRO A 476 23.77 -2.71 -13.54
CA PRO A 476 24.65 -3.54 -14.35
C PRO A 476 25.68 -4.25 -13.47
N LEU A 477 25.90 -5.55 -13.72
CA LEU A 477 26.83 -6.38 -12.96
C LEU A 477 28.08 -6.74 -13.80
N PRO A 478 29.25 -6.97 -13.16
CA PRO A 478 30.48 -7.35 -13.86
C PRO A 478 30.39 -8.62 -14.69
N CYS A 479 29.49 -9.55 -14.34
CA CYS A 479 29.25 -10.79 -15.07
C CYS A 479 28.47 -10.60 -16.39
N GLY A 480 28.09 -9.37 -16.74
CA GLY A 480 27.35 -9.04 -17.96
C GLY A 480 25.83 -9.05 -17.81
N ILE A 481 25.30 -9.53 -16.67
CA ILE A 481 23.88 -9.43 -16.32
C ILE A 481 23.57 -8.02 -15.85
N THR A 482 22.38 -7.54 -16.17
CA THR A 482 21.81 -6.33 -15.60
C THR A 482 20.59 -6.70 -14.76
N LEU A 483 20.53 -6.23 -13.52
CA LEU A 483 19.30 -6.31 -12.73
C LEU A 483 18.38 -5.16 -13.14
N GLY A 484 17.11 -5.42 -13.37
CA GLY A 484 16.08 -4.41 -13.65
C GLY A 484 14.98 -4.42 -12.61
N ASP A 485 14.33 -3.27 -12.42
CA ASP A 485 13.17 -3.15 -11.54
C ASP A 485 12.00 -4.03 -12.01
N PHE A 486 11.27 -4.59 -11.05
CA PHE A 486 10.15 -5.47 -11.32
C PHE A 486 9.08 -4.82 -12.22
N TYR A 487 8.86 -3.51 -12.13
CA TYR A 487 7.85 -2.85 -12.98
C TYR A 487 8.15 -3.03 -14.47
N HIS A 488 9.41 -2.95 -14.89
CA HIS A 488 9.79 -3.08 -16.30
C HIS A 488 10.14 -4.50 -16.76
N LEU A 489 10.37 -5.46 -15.86
CA LEU A 489 10.67 -6.84 -16.24
C LEU A 489 9.55 -7.48 -17.04
N GLY A 490 9.91 -8.16 -18.13
CA GLY A 490 8.94 -8.87 -18.98
C GLY A 490 7.97 -7.95 -19.75
N SER A 491 8.16 -6.62 -19.70
CA SER A 491 7.29 -5.64 -20.38
C SER A 491 7.20 -5.81 -21.90
N SER A 492 8.20 -6.46 -22.52
CA SER A 492 8.16 -6.83 -23.94
C SER A 492 7.52 -8.20 -24.22
N GLY A 493 6.87 -8.81 -23.22
CA GLY A 493 6.33 -10.17 -23.30
C GLY A 493 7.39 -11.28 -23.18
N CYS A 494 8.64 -10.93 -22.82
CA CYS A 494 9.69 -11.93 -22.61
C CYS A 494 9.62 -12.54 -21.22
N ARG A 495 10.20 -13.74 -21.06
CA ARG A 495 10.34 -14.37 -19.76
C ARG A 495 11.26 -13.55 -18.84
N TYR A 496 10.98 -13.57 -17.55
CA TYR A 496 11.76 -12.94 -16.48
C TYR A 496 11.76 -13.79 -15.21
N THR A 497 12.66 -13.46 -14.28
CA THR A 497 12.72 -14.02 -12.92
C THR A 497 13.11 -12.95 -11.91
N THR A 498 12.50 -13.00 -10.73
CA THR A 498 12.91 -12.25 -9.52
C THR A 498 13.65 -13.11 -8.50
N TRP A 499 13.76 -14.42 -8.75
CA TRP A 499 14.48 -15.36 -7.92
C TRP A 499 15.81 -15.71 -8.61
N LEU A 500 16.91 -15.36 -7.96
CA LEU A 500 18.27 -15.43 -8.49
C LEU A 500 19.17 -16.21 -7.55
N HIS A 501 20.24 -16.83 -8.04
CA HIS A 501 21.27 -17.39 -7.15
C HIS A 501 22.28 -16.30 -6.78
N ALA A 502 22.48 -16.03 -5.48
CA ALA A 502 23.51 -15.09 -5.03
C ALA A 502 24.18 -15.49 -3.71
N GLU A 503 25.52 -15.42 -3.71
CA GLU A 503 26.42 -15.79 -2.60
C GLU A 503 27.23 -14.61 -2.06
#